data_AF-A0A660NPS8-F1
#
_entry.id   AF-A0A660NPS8-F1
#
_cell.length_a   1.000
_cell.length_b   1.000
_cell.length_c   1.000
_cell.angle_alpha   90.00
_cell.angle_beta   90.00
_cell.angle_gamma   90.00
#
_symmetry.space_group_name_H-M   'P 1'
#
loop_
_entity.id
_entity.type
_entity.pdbx_description
1 polymer ?
#
loop_
_entity_poly.entity_id
_entity_poly.type
_entity_poly.pdbx_seq_one_letter_code
_entity_poly.pdbx_strand_id
1 'polypeptide(L)'
;AEASILFSASIQVSDPREAIPVALELAADPARRGAMSAAGAAFAQAHRGSLERTLEAIGPLMESALGPPVAPLVTAPPQVVL
;
A
#
# COMPACT_ATOMS: atom_id res chain seq x y z
N ALA A 1 -3.79 -5.04 3.96
CA ALA A 1 -4.29 -4.54 5.25
C ALA A 1 -3.86 -5.41 6.42
N GLU A 2 -3.83 -6.75 6.29
CA GLU A 2 -3.44 -7.66 7.40
C GLU A 2 -2.09 -7.31 8.05
N ALA A 3 -1.06 -7.03 7.25
CA ALA A 3 0.25 -6.64 7.78
C ALA A 3 0.18 -5.36 8.64
N SER A 4 -0.55 -4.32 8.21
CA SER A 4 -0.66 -3.08 9.00
C SER A 4 -1.45 -3.29 10.29
N ILE A 5 -2.42 -4.21 10.32
CA ILE A 5 -3.15 -4.58 11.54
C ILE A 5 -2.22 -5.29 12.53
N LEU A 6 -1.42 -6.25 12.07
CA LEU A 6 -0.42 -6.96 12.90
C LEU A 6 0.58 -6.00 13.55
N PHE A 7 1.01 -4.96 12.82
CA PHE A 7 1.91 -3.93 13.34
C PHE A 7 1.20 -2.81 14.11
N SER A 8 -0.09 -2.94 14.42
CA SER A 8 -0.89 -1.90 15.10
C SER A 8 -0.90 -0.55 14.39
N ALA A 9 -0.66 -0.54 13.07
CA ALA A 9 -0.69 0.65 12.22
C ALA A 9 -2.10 0.95 11.68
N SER A 10 -3.06 0.03 11.86
CA SER A 10 -4.45 0.18 11.45
C SER A 10 -5.37 -0.69 12.30
N ILE A 11 -6.64 -0.29 12.39
CA ILE A 11 -7.71 -1.06 13.04
C ILE A 11 -8.62 -1.64 11.96
N GLN A 12 -8.97 -2.92 12.09
CA GLN A 12 -10.02 -3.53 11.28
C GLN A 12 -11.37 -3.38 12.00
N VAL A 13 -12.37 -2.93 11.25
CA VAL A 13 -13.78 -2.98 11.66
C VAL A 13 -14.49 -4.08 10.90
N SER A 14 -15.34 -4.84 11.59
CA SER A 14 -16.10 -5.94 11.00
C SER A 14 -17.36 -5.47 10.28
N ASP A 15 -17.96 -4.36 10.74
CA ASP A 15 -19.09 -3.69 10.10
C ASP A 15 -18.68 -2.27 9.65
N PRO A 16 -18.87 -1.89 8.37
CA PRO A 16 -18.58 -0.54 7.89
C PRO A 16 -19.28 0.57 8.69
N ARG A 17 -20.44 0.29 9.29
CA ARG A 17 -21.19 1.23 10.13
C ARG A 17 -20.45 1.59 11.42
N GLU A 18 -19.51 0.74 11.85
CA GLU A 18 -18.67 0.97 13.04
C GLU A 18 -17.43 1.81 12.75
N ALA A 19 -17.10 2.10 11.48
CA ALA A 19 -15.89 2.84 11.12
C ALA A 19 -15.85 4.23 11.76
N ILE A 20 -16.96 4.98 11.70
CA ILE A 20 -17.07 6.32 12.30
C ILE A 20 -16.94 6.28 13.83
N PRO A 21 -17.74 5.51 14.58
CA PRO A 21 -17.63 5.49 16.04
C PRO A 21 -16.25 5.03 16.51
N VAL A 22 -15.64 4.00 15.90
CA VAL A 22 -14.29 3.55 16.25
C VAL A 22 -13.25 4.63 15.97
N ALA A 23 -13.37 5.38 14.87
CA ALA A 23 -12.48 6.50 14.58
C ALA A 23 -12.62 7.64 15.61
N LEU A 24 -13.83 7.93 16.08
CA LEU A 24 -14.07 8.94 17.11
C LEU A 24 -13.54 8.51 18.47
N GLU A 25 -13.73 7.26 18.88
CA GLU A 25 -13.15 6.69 20.11
C GLU A 25 -11.63 6.76 20.10
N LEU A 26 -11.02 6.37 18.98
CA LEU A 26 -9.58 6.49 18.80
C LEU A 26 -9.12 7.95 18.85
N ALA A 27 -9.84 8.88 18.22
CA ALA A 27 -9.50 10.30 18.25
C ALA A 27 -9.57 10.89 19.67
N ALA A 28 -10.53 10.41 20.48
CA ALA A 28 -10.73 10.80 21.86
C ALA A 28 -9.68 10.22 22.84
N ASP A 29 -8.88 9.23 22.41
CA ASP A 29 -7.76 8.66 23.18
C ASP A 29 -6.41 9.09 22.57
N PRO A 30 -5.79 10.17 23.08
CA PRO A 30 -4.53 10.68 22.55
C PRO A 30 -3.37 9.67 22.63
N ALA A 31 -3.35 8.84 23.66
CA ALA A 31 -2.27 7.87 23.86
C ALA A 31 -2.36 6.76 22.81
N ARG A 32 -3.56 6.19 22.64
CA ARG A 32 -3.82 5.15 21.64
C ARG A 32 -3.66 5.66 20.22
N ARG A 33 -4.16 6.87 19.93
CA ARG A 33 -3.94 7.54 18.65
C ARG A 33 -2.45 7.76 18.37
N GLY A 34 -1.70 8.26 19.35
CA GLY A 34 -0.27 8.50 19.23
C GLY A 34 0.52 7.22 18.95
N ALA A 35 0.22 6.14 19.68
CA ALA A 35 0.83 4.83 19.46
C ALA A 35 0.56 4.31 18.04
N MET A 36 -0.69 4.39 17.56
CA MET A 36 -1.02 3.96 16.20
C MET A 36 -0.40 4.86 15.13
N SER A 37 -0.31 6.18 15.34
CA SER A 37 0.40 7.07 14.42
C SER A 37 1.89 6.74 14.30
N ALA A 38 2.56 6.46 15.43
CA ALA A 38 3.96 6.05 15.42
C ALA A 38 4.15 4.69 14.71
N ALA A 39 3.27 3.73 15.00
CA ALA A 39 3.25 2.44 14.32
C ALA A 39 3.01 2.57 12.81
N GLY A 40 2.07 3.43 12.40
CA GLY A 40 1.79 3.73 11.00
C GLY A 40 2.99 4.32 10.27
N ALA A 41 3.69 5.27 10.89
CA ALA A 41 4.91 5.84 10.33
C ALA A 41 6.02 4.78 10.18
N ALA A 42 6.24 3.95 11.21
CA ALA A 42 7.21 2.87 11.18
C ALA A 42 6.88 1.83 10.10
N PHE A 43 5.61 1.43 9.99
CA PHE A 43 5.12 0.50 8.97
C PHE A 43 5.35 1.05 7.57
N ALA A 44 4.95 2.31 7.31
CA ALA A 44 5.14 2.95 6.01
C ALA A 44 6.63 3.07 5.65
N GLN A 45 7.49 3.37 6.63
CA GLN A 45 8.93 3.45 6.43
C GLN A 45 9.54 2.08 6.11
N ALA A 46 9.12 1.02 6.79
CA ALA A 46 9.60 -0.34 6.55
C ALA A 46 9.16 -0.89 5.17
N HIS A 47 7.98 -0.50 4.71
CA HIS A 47 7.42 -0.96 3.42
C HIS A 47 7.72 -0.02 2.26
N ARG A 48 8.46 1.08 2.49
CA ARG A 48 8.92 1.95 1.41
C ARG A 48 9.79 1.16 0.43
N GLY A 49 9.54 1.32 -0.86
CA GLY A 49 10.30 0.62 -1.91
C GLY A 49 9.94 -0.86 -2.06
N SER A 50 8.92 -1.35 -1.34
CA SER A 50 8.58 -2.78 -1.36
C SER A 50 8.07 -3.23 -2.73
N LEU A 51 7.35 -2.37 -3.46
CA LEU A 51 6.89 -2.65 -4.81
C LEU A 51 8.09 -2.80 -5.76
N GLU A 52 9.00 -1.84 -5.77
CA GLU A 52 10.19 -1.82 -6.62
C GLU A 52 11.05 -3.06 -6.36
N ARG A 53 11.33 -3.37 -5.09
CA ARG A 53 12.06 -4.60 -4.71
C ARG A 53 11.32 -5.87 -5.13
N THR A 54 9.99 -5.87 -5.05
CA THR A 54 9.17 -7.02 -5.48
C THR A 54 9.28 -7.20 -6.99
N LEU A 55 9.15 -6.12 -7.77
CA LEU A 55 9.29 -6.14 -9.21
C LEU A 55 10.69 -6.61 -9.64
N GLU A 56 11.74 -6.10 -8.99
CA GLU A 56 13.12 -6.53 -9.22
C GLU A 56 13.30 -8.04 -8.94
N ALA A 57 12.70 -8.54 -7.86
CA ALA A 57 12.78 -9.95 -7.49
C ALA A 57 12.01 -10.88 -8.43
N ILE A 58 10.84 -10.46 -8.93
CA ILE A 58 10.02 -11.29 -9.84
C ILE A 58 10.40 -11.15 -11.31
N GLY A 59 11.12 -10.09 -11.70
CA GLY A 59 11.52 -9.84 -13.09
C GLY A 59 12.13 -11.05 -13.80
N PRO A 60 13.15 -11.73 -13.21
CA PRO A 60 13.74 -12.93 -13.80
C PRO A 60 12.75 -14.10 -13.97
N LEU A 61 11.80 -14.24 -13.04
CA LEU A 61 10.74 -15.27 -13.13
C LEU A 61 9.75 -14.93 -14.25
N MET A 62 9.41 -13.65 -14.40
CA MET A 62 8.54 -13.17 -15.48
C MET A 62 9.20 -13.37 -16.85
N GLU A 63 10.47 -13.04 -17.01
CA GLU A 63 11.23 -13.29 -18.24
C GLU A 63 11.30 -14.78 -18.58
N SER A 64 11.50 -15.64 -17.57
CA SER A 64 11.50 -17.10 -17.75
C SER A 64 10.13 -17.64 -18.15
N ALA A 65 9.04 -17.05 -17.66
CA ALA A 65 7.67 -17.56 -17.88
C ALA A 65 7.02 -17.01 -19.16
N LEU A 66 7.35 -15.76 -19.53
CA LEU A 66 6.68 -15.01 -20.60
C LEU A 66 7.60 -14.75 -21.80
N GLY A 67 8.90 -15.07 -21.70
CA GLY A 67 9.93 -14.65 -22.66
C GLY A 67 10.40 -13.22 -22.41
N PRO A 68 11.35 -12.70 -23.21
CA PRO A 68 11.82 -11.33 -23.08
C PRO A 68 10.64 -10.34 -23.25
N PRO A 69 10.62 -9.23 -22.50
CA PRO A 69 9.55 -8.25 -22.61
C PRO A 69 9.41 -7.77 -24.06
N VAL A 70 8.24 -8.00 -24.66
CA VAL A 70 7.86 -7.31 -25.90
C VAL A 70 7.83 -5.83 -25.57
N ALA A 71 8.55 -5.00 -26.34
CA ALA A 71 8.72 -3.57 -26.11
C ALA A 71 7.42 -2.88 -25.61
N PRO A 72 7.53 -1.88 -24.73
CA PRO A 72 6.37 -1.33 -24.05
C PRO A 72 5.35 -0.82 -25.07
N LEU A 73 4.08 -1.13 -24.82
CA LEU A 73 2.93 -0.58 -25.51
C LEU A 73 2.74 0.91 -25.14
N VAL A 74 3.79 1.72 -25.24
CA VAL A 74 3.67 3.18 -25.26
C VAL A 74 3.23 3.53 -26.67
N THR A 75 1.93 3.40 -26.93
CA THR A 75 1.31 4.11 -28.03
C THR A 75 1.41 5.59 -27.68
N ALA A 76 2.18 6.34 -28.47
CA ALA A 76 2.23 7.80 -28.37
C ALA A 76 0.81 8.38 -28.23
N PRO A 77 0.60 9.43 -27.41
CA PRO A 77 -0.69 10.11 -27.38
C PRO A 77 -1.05 10.59 -28.80
N PRO A 78 -2.33 10.50 -29.22
CA PRO A 78 -2.73 10.98 -30.53
C PRO A 78 -2.35 12.46 -30.64
N GLN A 79 -1.44 12.77 -31.56
CA GLN A 79 -1.14 14.16 -31.89
C GLN A 79 -2.40 14.75 -32.50
N VAL A 80 -3.12 15.56 -31.73
CA VAL A 80 -4.21 16.38 -32.26
C VAL A 80 -3.56 17.44 -33.13
N VAL A 81 -3.61 17.24 -34.45
CA VAL A 81 -3.25 18.26 -35.43
C VAL A 81 -4.36 19.31 -35.38
N LEU A 82 -4.01 20.52 -34.97
CA LEU A 82 -4.86 21.71 -35.06
C LEU A 82 -4.95 22.21 -36.51
#